data_AF-A0A6N7PBX0-F1
#
_entry.id   AF-A0A6N7PBX0-F1
#
_cell.length_a   1.000
_cell.length_b   1.000
_cell.length_c   1.000
_cell.angle_alpha   90.00
_cell.angle_beta   90.00
_cell.angle_gamma   90.00
#
_symmetry.space_group_name_H-M   'P 1'
#
loop_
_entity.id
_entity.type
_entity.pdbx_description
1 polymer ?
#
loop_
_entity_poly.entity_id
_entity_poly.type
_entity_poly.pdbx_seq_one_letter_code
_entity_poly.pdbx_strand_id
1 'polypeptide(L)'
;MIGFPPRYGTTYDLENRTSAEQLMIAWMAVEKMNWEISTVTPDSLTAFTNFSLRSWNEQVSIRITEEGLELFSVSTGVQVLDFFRNRQNIRRLLKEMDLINANTSTEQLAAQYEERKVQLDRKEDFVHLTHNTRIVSGFMNVFRPVKGYFITPILITLQVLIFLLLTNKWLFPESTWWTISPQALLDVGANYKPLTLFGQPWRLLTANFLHADVLHLFFNMYGLMVCGIYLESLLGRWRFLLIYLLCGIGGGIASLWWHDRLVSVGASGAVFGLFGFILTLLLHRFLQPGERKALLISIGIYLVFSFSAVFFADNFDHAWHIGGLLTGAVLALGIYPNMQTRTVWVAGLMTSLFIGIWFMLPRDVNIYIEKLEKMDENFVLAAVVYNNQHSGEERKKLLKDYGIYYMNENLRIMDEIDQLSLSADSRNHNKLLRRLITTQKSMYNYSYKTLEEGKNRYDKEILEAIHELSRMQKQLGD
;
A
#
# COMPACT_ATOMS: atom_id res chain seq x y z
N MET A 1 -26.63 -2.91 4.67
CA MET A 1 -25.81 -1.67 4.73
C MET A 1 -24.32 -1.96 4.87
N ILE A 2 -23.93 -3.09 5.49
CA ILE A 2 -22.53 -3.57 5.59
C ILE A 2 -22.44 -4.98 4.96
N GLY A 3 -21.48 -5.24 4.07
CA GLY A 3 -21.30 -6.51 3.34
C GLY A 3 -20.18 -6.43 2.30
N PHE A 4 -19.74 -7.55 1.70
CA PHE A 4 -18.56 -7.57 0.82
C PHE A 4 -18.69 -8.44 -0.46
N PRO A 5 -18.97 -7.84 -1.63
CA PRO A 5 -19.50 -6.49 -1.80
C PRO A 5 -20.90 -6.36 -1.19
N PRO A 6 -21.31 -5.16 -0.74
CA PRO A 6 -22.67 -4.92 -0.33
C PRO A 6 -23.62 -5.24 -1.49
N ARG A 7 -24.71 -5.90 -1.15
CA ARG A 7 -25.76 -6.26 -2.10
C ARG A 7 -27.14 -6.02 -1.53
N TYR A 8 -28.08 -5.76 -2.42
CA TYR A 8 -29.50 -5.78 -2.12
C TYR A 8 -30.21 -6.60 -3.19
N GLY A 9 -31.00 -7.59 -2.74
CA GLY A 9 -31.81 -8.43 -3.61
C GLY A 9 -33.28 -8.34 -3.21
N THR A 10 -34.17 -8.42 -4.20
CA THR A 10 -35.62 -8.53 -3.99
C THR A 10 -36.21 -9.36 -5.12
N THR A 11 -37.32 -10.04 -4.84
CA THR A 11 -38.19 -10.57 -5.89
C THR A 11 -39.23 -9.51 -6.26
N TYR A 12 -39.71 -9.56 -7.49
CA TYR A 12 -40.74 -8.70 -8.02
C TYR A 12 -41.55 -9.45 -9.06
N ASP A 13 -42.86 -9.29 -9.09
CA ASP A 13 -43.70 -9.90 -10.12
C ASP A 13 -44.51 -8.83 -10.84
N LEU A 14 -44.57 -8.94 -12.16
CA LEU A 14 -45.38 -8.11 -13.03
C LEU A 14 -46.60 -8.94 -13.42
N GLU A 15 -47.66 -8.84 -12.61
CA GLU A 15 -48.88 -9.61 -12.81
C GLU A 15 -49.40 -9.48 -14.25
N ASN A 16 -49.79 -10.62 -14.84
CA ASN A 16 -50.32 -10.73 -16.22
C ASN A 16 -49.32 -10.41 -17.36
N ARG A 17 -48.01 -10.51 -17.12
CA ARG A 17 -46.98 -10.40 -18.17
C ARG A 17 -46.19 -11.70 -18.34
N THR A 18 -45.90 -12.06 -19.59
CA THR A 18 -45.04 -13.19 -19.95
C THR A 18 -43.56 -12.89 -19.65
N SER A 19 -42.72 -13.93 -19.53
CA SER A 19 -41.28 -13.77 -19.27
C SER A 19 -40.57 -12.85 -20.29
N ALA A 20 -40.94 -12.92 -21.57
CA ALA A 20 -40.39 -12.04 -22.60
C ALA A 20 -40.82 -10.58 -22.43
N GLU A 21 -42.08 -10.34 -22.05
CA GLU A 21 -42.58 -8.99 -21.75
C GLU A 21 -41.92 -8.42 -20.49
N GLN A 22 -41.73 -9.24 -19.46
CA GLN A 22 -41.02 -8.85 -18.25
C GLN A 22 -39.56 -8.45 -18.55
N LEU A 23 -38.86 -9.21 -19.43
CA LEU A 23 -37.53 -8.85 -19.91
C LEU A 23 -37.51 -7.48 -20.60
N MET A 24 -38.48 -7.23 -21.49
CA MET A 24 -38.54 -5.97 -22.24
C MET A 24 -38.83 -4.77 -21.34
N ILE A 25 -39.75 -4.92 -20.38
CA ILE A 25 -40.03 -3.86 -19.41
C ILE A 25 -38.77 -3.55 -18.59
N ALA A 26 -38.06 -4.58 -18.12
CA ALA A 26 -36.82 -4.42 -17.39
C ALA A 26 -35.72 -3.75 -18.23
N TRP A 27 -35.55 -4.19 -19.48
CA TRP A 27 -34.59 -3.61 -20.43
C TRP A 27 -34.88 -2.13 -20.69
N MET A 28 -36.11 -1.80 -21.08
CA MET A 28 -36.52 -0.41 -21.32
C MET A 28 -36.36 0.48 -20.08
N ALA A 29 -36.61 -0.07 -18.88
CA ALA A 29 -36.39 0.65 -17.63
C ALA A 29 -34.91 0.98 -17.44
N VAL A 30 -34.02 0.02 -17.66
CA VAL A 30 -32.57 0.21 -17.57
C VAL A 30 -32.06 1.24 -18.61
N GLU A 31 -32.55 1.19 -19.85
CA GLU A 31 -32.25 2.18 -20.90
C GLU A 31 -32.70 3.59 -20.49
N LYS A 32 -33.92 3.72 -19.98
CA LYS A 32 -34.47 5.00 -19.53
C LYS A 32 -33.72 5.58 -18.33
N MET A 33 -33.17 4.71 -17.48
CA MET A 33 -32.27 5.10 -16.39
C MET A 33 -30.87 5.49 -16.86
N ASN A 34 -30.60 5.38 -18.17
CA ASN A 34 -29.31 5.64 -18.80
C ASN A 34 -28.19 4.79 -18.20
N TRP A 35 -28.48 3.53 -17.86
CA TRP A 35 -27.52 2.58 -17.33
C TRP A 35 -26.84 1.79 -18.46
N GLU A 36 -25.58 1.45 -18.29
CA GLU A 36 -24.79 0.74 -19.30
C GLU A 36 -25.16 -0.74 -19.31
N ILE A 37 -25.86 -1.18 -20.35
CA ILE A 37 -26.24 -2.59 -20.51
C ILE A 37 -25.02 -3.39 -20.95
N SER A 38 -24.72 -4.46 -20.22
CA SER A 38 -23.57 -5.30 -20.49
C SER A 38 -23.92 -6.62 -21.16
N THR A 39 -24.88 -7.35 -20.62
CA THR A 39 -25.31 -8.63 -21.19
C THR A 39 -26.81 -8.75 -21.10
N VAL A 40 -27.40 -9.26 -22.18
CA VAL A 40 -28.82 -9.60 -22.23
C VAL A 40 -28.95 -11.00 -22.80
N THR A 41 -29.68 -11.84 -22.08
CA THR A 41 -30.09 -13.18 -22.51
C THR A 41 -31.61 -13.29 -22.32
N PRO A 42 -32.28 -14.31 -22.88
CA PRO A 42 -33.72 -14.50 -22.69
C PRO A 42 -34.14 -14.58 -21.21
N ASP A 43 -33.23 -15.03 -20.34
CA ASP A 43 -33.51 -15.30 -18.93
C ASP A 43 -32.82 -14.31 -17.97
N SER A 44 -31.96 -13.42 -18.48
CA SER A 44 -31.24 -12.47 -17.63
C SER A 44 -30.81 -11.19 -18.32
N LEU A 45 -30.80 -10.09 -17.56
CA LEU A 45 -30.26 -8.80 -17.97
C LEU A 45 -29.25 -8.33 -16.92
N THR A 46 -28.04 -7.96 -17.35
CA THR A 46 -27.03 -7.32 -16.50
C THR A 46 -26.67 -5.94 -17.03
N ALA A 47 -26.72 -4.95 -16.14
CA ALA A 47 -26.38 -3.56 -16.44
C ALA A 47 -25.55 -2.93 -15.32
N PHE A 48 -24.92 -1.80 -15.61
CA PHE A 48 -24.12 -1.03 -14.68
C PHE A 48 -24.66 0.39 -14.54
N THR A 49 -24.79 0.84 -13.29
CA THR A 49 -25.20 2.22 -13.01
C THR A 49 -24.13 3.23 -13.43
N ASN A 50 -24.46 4.51 -13.61
CA ASN A 50 -23.45 5.51 -13.95
C ASN A 50 -22.54 5.86 -12.77
N PHE A 51 -21.25 6.07 -13.05
CA PHE A 51 -20.31 6.58 -12.05
C PHE A 51 -20.63 8.03 -11.64
N SER A 52 -20.68 8.28 -10.34
CA SER A 52 -20.90 9.58 -9.70
C SER A 52 -20.46 9.53 -8.23
N LEU A 53 -20.45 10.68 -7.54
CA LEU A 53 -20.19 10.73 -6.09
C LEU A 53 -21.19 9.88 -5.27
N ARG A 54 -22.39 9.62 -5.83
CA ARG A 54 -23.48 8.88 -5.19
C ARG A 54 -23.63 7.43 -5.66
N SER A 55 -23.05 7.03 -6.79
CA SER A 55 -23.21 5.72 -7.42
C SER A 55 -21.89 5.34 -8.10
N TRP A 56 -21.27 4.23 -7.74
CA TRP A 56 -19.91 3.89 -8.18
C TRP A 56 -19.89 2.76 -9.22
N ASN A 57 -20.81 2.80 -10.17
CA ASN A 57 -20.91 1.78 -11.22
C ASN A 57 -21.43 0.43 -10.71
N GLU A 58 -22.34 0.42 -9.73
CA GLU A 58 -22.96 -0.79 -9.18
C GLU A 58 -23.56 -1.67 -10.30
N GLN A 59 -23.38 -2.99 -10.15
CA GLN A 59 -23.90 -4.00 -11.08
C GLN A 59 -25.32 -4.33 -10.69
N VAL A 60 -26.22 -4.26 -11.65
CA VAL A 60 -27.62 -4.63 -11.49
C VAL A 60 -27.86 -5.85 -12.36
N SER A 61 -28.25 -6.96 -11.72
CA SER A 61 -28.56 -8.21 -12.38
C SER A 61 -30.04 -8.53 -12.16
N ILE A 62 -30.73 -8.81 -13.25
CA ILE A 62 -32.14 -9.17 -13.29
C ILE A 62 -32.20 -10.57 -13.86
N ARG A 63 -32.77 -11.51 -13.10
CA ARG A 63 -32.99 -12.88 -13.54
C ARG A 63 -34.49 -13.13 -13.62
N ILE A 64 -34.90 -13.77 -14.70
CA ILE A 64 -36.29 -14.14 -14.93
C ILE A 64 -36.45 -15.58 -14.51
N THR A 65 -37.43 -15.84 -13.66
CA THR A 65 -37.75 -17.15 -13.11
C THR A 65 -39.23 -17.45 -13.35
N GLU A 66 -39.65 -18.70 -13.14
CA GLU A 66 -41.06 -19.09 -13.26
C GLU A 66 -41.96 -18.37 -12.24
N GLU A 67 -41.40 -17.94 -11.10
CA GLU A 67 -42.11 -17.24 -10.01
C GLU A 67 -42.03 -15.71 -10.10
N GLY A 68 -41.44 -15.16 -11.18
CA GLY A 68 -41.28 -13.72 -11.41
C GLY A 68 -39.81 -13.30 -11.60
N LEU A 69 -39.51 -12.04 -11.26
CA LEU A 69 -38.20 -11.42 -11.43
C LEU A 69 -37.39 -11.43 -10.13
N GLU A 70 -36.16 -11.93 -10.19
CA GLU A 70 -35.17 -11.72 -9.14
C GLU A 70 -34.26 -10.55 -9.53
N LEU A 71 -34.28 -9.48 -8.73
CA LEU A 71 -33.46 -8.30 -8.97
C LEU A 71 -32.37 -8.18 -7.90
N PHE A 72 -31.13 -8.00 -8.34
CA PHE A 72 -29.98 -7.79 -7.48
C PHE A 72 -29.24 -6.52 -7.89
N SER A 73 -28.92 -5.66 -6.92
CA SER A 73 -27.93 -4.60 -7.08
C SER A 73 -26.75 -4.93 -6.18
N VAL A 74 -25.56 -4.95 -6.75
CA VAL A 74 -24.32 -5.28 -6.08
C VAL A 74 -23.31 -4.17 -6.33
N SER A 75 -22.68 -3.68 -5.27
CA SER A 75 -21.58 -2.74 -5.42
C SER A 75 -20.44 -3.36 -6.21
N THR A 76 -20.00 -2.69 -7.27
CA THR A 76 -18.80 -3.10 -8.01
C THR A 76 -17.57 -2.52 -7.33
N GLY A 77 -16.44 -3.23 -7.44
CA GLY A 77 -15.19 -2.79 -6.82
C GLY A 77 -15.17 -3.05 -5.31
N VAL A 78 -14.50 -2.16 -4.57
CA VAL A 78 -14.08 -2.43 -3.18
C VAL A 78 -14.91 -1.70 -2.14
N GLN A 79 -16.13 -1.34 -2.51
CA GLN A 79 -17.00 -0.68 -1.55
C GLN A 79 -17.37 -1.64 -0.44
N VAL A 80 -17.09 -1.23 0.79
CA VAL A 80 -17.47 -1.96 2.02
C VAL A 80 -18.78 -1.44 2.60
N LEU A 81 -19.04 -0.15 2.35
CA LEU A 81 -20.17 0.58 2.86
C LEU A 81 -21.08 0.96 1.70
N ASP A 82 -22.31 0.48 1.76
CA ASP A 82 -23.34 0.72 0.74
C ASP A 82 -24.03 2.07 0.90
N PHE A 83 -24.14 2.58 2.15
CA PHE A 83 -25.02 3.70 2.50
C PHE A 83 -26.43 3.59 1.89
N PHE A 84 -26.97 2.35 1.80
CA PHE A 84 -28.25 1.99 1.17
C PHE A 84 -28.37 2.24 -0.35
N ARG A 85 -27.27 2.48 -1.06
CA ARG A 85 -27.28 2.76 -2.51
C ARG A 85 -27.87 1.61 -3.31
N ASN A 86 -27.44 0.37 -3.06
CA ASN A 86 -27.98 -0.80 -3.77
C ASN A 86 -29.50 -0.95 -3.58
N ARG A 87 -30.01 -0.67 -2.38
CA ARG A 87 -31.46 -0.63 -2.13
C ARG A 87 -32.15 0.49 -2.90
N GLN A 88 -31.53 1.67 -2.97
CA GLN A 88 -32.07 2.80 -3.72
C GLN A 88 -32.08 2.54 -5.24
N ASN A 89 -31.05 1.88 -5.78
CA ASN A 89 -30.97 1.48 -7.18
C ASN A 89 -32.13 0.56 -7.54
N ILE A 90 -32.36 -0.50 -6.75
CA ILE A 90 -33.49 -1.40 -6.96
C ILE A 90 -34.84 -0.67 -6.83
N ARG A 91 -35.02 0.21 -5.85
CA ARG A 91 -36.26 1.00 -5.73
C ARG A 91 -36.53 1.90 -6.94
N ARG A 92 -35.48 2.51 -7.50
CA ARG A 92 -35.61 3.36 -8.69
C ARG A 92 -35.94 2.53 -9.92
N LEU A 93 -35.30 1.37 -10.07
CA LEU A 93 -35.57 0.43 -11.16
C LEU A 93 -37.02 -0.06 -11.12
N LEU A 94 -37.49 -0.53 -9.96
CA LEU A 94 -38.88 -0.96 -9.78
C LEU A 94 -39.89 0.14 -10.15
N LYS A 95 -39.64 1.37 -9.69
CA LYS A 95 -40.50 2.52 -10.03
C LYS A 95 -40.58 2.78 -11.54
N GLU A 96 -39.45 2.69 -12.26
CA GLU A 96 -39.45 2.87 -13.72
C GLU A 96 -40.10 1.70 -14.44
N MET A 97 -39.92 0.46 -13.96
CA MET A 97 -40.61 -0.72 -14.50
C MET A 97 -42.12 -0.59 -14.36
N ASP A 98 -42.62 -0.11 -13.23
CA ASP A 98 -44.06 0.13 -13.02
C ASP A 98 -44.62 1.18 -13.97
N LEU A 99 -43.89 2.28 -14.15
CA LEU A 99 -44.26 3.34 -15.09
C LEU A 99 -44.30 2.84 -16.53
N ILE A 100 -43.37 1.97 -16.92
CA ILE A 100 -43.35 1.39 -18.28
C ILE A 100 -44.46 0.36 -18.42
N ASN A 101 -44.66 -0.52 -17.44
CA ASN A 101 -45.71 -1.53 -17.48
C ASN A 101 -47.11 -0.91 -17.60
N ALA A 102 -47.37 0.19 -16.87
CA ALA A 102 -48.65 0.89 -16.90
C ALA A 102 -48.94 1.63 -18.22
N ASN A 103 -47.90 2.02 -18.96
CA ASN A 103 -48.03 2.88 -20.14
C ASN A 103 -47.73 2.16 -21.48
N THR A 104 -47.40 0.87 -21.46
CA THR A 104 -46.96 0.12 -22.64
C THR A 104 -47.88 -1.06 -22.92
N SER A 105 -48.43 -1.14 -24.14
CA SER A 105 -49.27 -2.27 -24.56
C SER A 105 -48.45 -3.52 -24.89
N THR A 106 -49.10 -4.69 -24.89
CA THR A 106 -48.48 -5.98 -25.28
C THR A 106 -47.90 -5.94 -26.70
N GLU A 107 -48.61 -5.31 -27.65
CA GLU A 107 -48.15 -5.14 -29.04
C GLU A 107 -46.88 -4.28 -29.13
N GLN A 108 -46.79 -3.21 -28.34
CA GLN A 108 -45.60 -2.36 -28.28
C GLN A 108 -44.40 -3.12 -27.72
N LEU A 109 -44.59 -3.93 -26.67
CA LEU A 109 -43.51 -4.76 -26.12
C LEU A 109 -43.03 -5.80 -27.14
N ALA A 110 -43.93 -6.43 -27.89
CA ALA A 110 -43.57 -7.38 -28.95
C ALA A 110 -42.76 -6.71 -30.07
N ALA A 111 -43.11 -5.48 -30.47
CA ALA A 111 -42.34 -4.72 -31.45
C ALA A 111 -40.93 -4.38 -30.95
N GLN A 112 -40.81 -3.94 -29.68
CA GLN A 112 -39.51 -3.65 -29.05
C GLN A 112 -38.64 -4.91 -28.91
N TYR A 113 -39.27 -6.06 -28.67
CA TYR A 113 -38.59 -7.37 -28.61
C TYR A 113 -37.99 -7.76 -29.96
N GLU A 114 -38.76 -7.68 -31.05
CA GLU A 114 -38.27 -8.04 -32.38
C GLU A 114 -37.17 -7.07 -32.87
N GLU A 115 -37.25 -5.79 -32.53
CA GLU A 115 -36.17 -4.82 -32.82
C GLU A 115 -34.84 -5.19 -32.12
N ARG A 116 -34.91 -5.68 -30.88
CA ARG A 116 -33.73 -5.98 -30.04
C ARG A 116 -33.23 -7.42 -30.10
N LYS A 117 -33.97 -8.31 -30.76
CA LYS A 117 -33.66 -9.74 -30.89
C LYS A 117 -32.25 -10.02 -31.38
N VAL A 118 -31.73 -9.19 -32.29
CA VAL A 118 -30.37 -9.30 -32.84
C VAL A 118 -29.28 -9.12 -31.77
N GLN A 119 -29.55 -8.39 -30.68
CA GLN A 119 -28.60 -8.16 -29.60
C GLN A 119 -28.58 -9.32 -28.58
N LEU A 120 -29.67 -10.08 -28.47
CA LEU A 120 -29.78 -11.26 -27.58
C LEU A 120 -28.88 -12.43 -28.03
N ASP A 121 -28.52 -12.50 -29.32
CA ASP A 121 -27.70 -13.58 -29.88
C ASP A 121 -26.19 -13.36 -29.74
N ARG A 122 -25.73 -12.21 -29.22
CA ARG A 122 -24.29 -11.96 -28.99
C ARG A 122 -23.83 -12.65 -27.70
N LYS A 123 -23.33 -13.88 -27.83
CA LYS A 123 -22.53 -14.52 -26.78
C LYS A 123 -21.11 -13.94 -26.77
N GLU A 124 -20.85 -13.00 -25.86
CA GLU A 124 -19.47 -12.64 -25.49
C GLU A 124 -19.09 -13.41 -24.21
N ASP A 125 -18.09 -14.29 -24.32
CA ASP A 125 -17.57 -15.09 -23.21
C ASP A 125 -16.68 -14.24 -22.29
N PHE A 126 -17.30 -13.42 -21.43
CA PHE A 126 -16.57 -12.68 -20.39
C PHE A 126 -16.51 -13.45 -19.07
N VAL A 127 -15.37 -13.32 -18.38
CA VAL A 127 -15.24 -13.78 -17.01
C VAL A 127 -15.86 -12.73 -16.08
N HIS A 128 -17.04 -13.03 -15.54
CA HIS A 128 -17.70 -12.21 -14.53
C HIS A 128 -17.07 -12.42 -13.15
N LEU A 129 -16.55 -11.36 -12.53
CA LEU A 129 -15.94 -11.45 -11.20
C LEU A 129 -16.95 -11.68 -10.08
N THR A 130 -18.22 -11.33 -10.31
CA THR A 130 -19.26 -11.24 -9.27
C THR A 130 -20.20 -12.43 -9.23
N HIS A 131 -20.19 -13.32 -10.23
CA HIS A 131 -21.26 -14.29 -10.42
C HIS A 131 -21.19 -15.51 -9.48
N ASN A 132 -20.07 -15.72 -8.77
CA ASN A 132 -19.85 -16.96 -8.00
C ASN A 132 -19.11 -16.82 -6.66
N THR A 133 -18.84 -15.61 -6.18
CA THR A 133 -18.22 -15.45 -4.86
C THR A 133 -19.28 -15.70 -3.80
N ARG A 134 -19.13 -16.72 -2.94
CA ARG A 134 -19.91 -16.81 -1.69
C ARG A 134 -19.52 -15.61 -0.83
N ILE A 135 -20.31 -14.55 -0.93
CA ILE A 135 -20.05 -13.21 -0.39
C ILE A 135 -20.03 -13.25 1.13
N VAL A 136 -18.90 -12.82 1.70
CA VAL A 136 -18.67 -12.58 3.12
C VAL A 136 -19.66 -11.50 3.60
N SER A 137 -20.75 -11.90 4.27
CA SER A 137 -21.79 -10.97 4.73
C SER A 137 -21.53 -10.50 6.17
N GLY A 138 -21.18 -9.23 6.37
CA GLY A 138 -21.00 -8.64 7.71
C GLY A 138 -19.53 -8.57 8.18
N PHE A 139 -19.25 -7.58 9.03
CA PHE A 139 -17.89 -7.17 9.43
C PHE A 139 -17.04 -8.32 9.98
N MET A 140 -17.60 -9.16 10.86
CA MET A 140 -16.87 -10.28 11.45
C MET A 140 -16.48 -11.38 10.45
N ASN A 141 -17.17 -11.46 9.31
CA ASN A 141 -16.85 -12.47 8.30
C ASN A 141 -15.57 -12.12 7.52
N VAL A 142 -15.07 -10.87 7.58
CA VAL A 142 -13.76 -10.48 7.02
C VAL A 142 -12.62 -11.33 7.60
N PHE A 143 -12.76 -11.74 8.86
CA PHE A 143 -11.79 -12.57 9.56
C PHE A 143 -12.07 -14.07 9.45
N ARG A 144 -13.08 -14.48 8.68
CA ARG A 144 -13.47 -15.89 8.55
C ARG A 144 -12.94 -16.49 7.24
N PRO A 145 -12.05 -17.49 7.31
CA PRO A 145 -11.59 -18.22 6.13
C PRO A 145 -12.76 -18.92 5.44
N VAL A 146 -12.96 -18.63 4.14
CA VAL A 146 -13.97 -19.30 3.30
C VAL A 146 -13.36 -19.71 1.96
N LYS A 147 -14.02 -20.59 1.20
CA LYS A 147 -13.53 -21.03 -0.11
C LYS A 147 -13.39 -19.80 -1.04
N GLY A 148 -12.18 -19.56 -1.55
CA GLY A 148 -11.85 -18.40 -2.40
C GLY A 148 -11.44 -17.14 -1.63
N TYR A 149 -11.45 -17.17 -0.29
CA TYR A 149 -11.02 -16.11 0.61
C TYR A 149 -10.59 -16.74 1.95
N PHE A 150 -9.62 -17.65 1.88
CA PHE A 150 -9.18 -18.48 2.99
C PHE A 150 -7.89 -17.94 3.61
N ILE A 151 -6.90 -17.61 2.78
CA ILE A 151 -5.59 -17.10 3.18
C ILE A 151 -5.69 -15.63 3.59
N THR A 152 -6.49 -14.85 2.89
CA THR A 152 -6.60 -13.41 3.14
C THR A 152 -7.01 -13.10 4.60
N PRO A 153 -8.07 -13.71 5.17
CA PRO A 153 -8.41 -13.56 6.59
C PRO A 153 -7.30 -13.97 7.54
N ILE A 154 -6.56 -15.03 7.22
CA ILE A 154 -5.48 -15.56 8.06
C ILE A 154 -4.34 -14.55 8.10
N LEU A 155 -3.93 -14.00 6.95
CA LEU A 155 -2.90 -12.97 6.87
C LEU A 155 -3.33 -11.70 7.62
N ILE A 156 -4.58 -11.26 7.46
CA ILE A 156 -5.11 -10.09 8.18
C ILE A 156 -5.07 -10.34 9.68
N THR A 157 -5.60 -11.49 10.13
CA THR A 157 -5.65 -11.84 11.55
C THR A 157 -4.24 -11.93 12.15
N LEU A 158 -3.30 -12.58 11.46
CA LEU A 158 -1.92 -12.71 11.90
C LEU A 158 -1.26 -11.35 12.11
N GLN A 159 -1.40 -10.43 11.16
CA GLN A 159 -0.81 -9.09 11.25
C GLN A 159 -1.42 -8.25 12.37
N VAL A 160 -2.74 -8.34 12.57
CA VAL A 160 -3.42 -7.70 13.69
C VAL A 160 -2.92 -8.26 15.02
N LEU A 161 -2.78 -9.58 15.15
CA LEU A 161 -2.27 -10.21 16.36
C LEU A 161 -0.82 -9.81 16.66
N ILE A 162 0.04 -9.76 15.64
CA ILE A 162 1.42 -9.30 15.78
C ILE A 162 1.45 -7.84 16.25
N PHE A 163 0.67 -6.96 15.63
CA PHE A 163 0.59 -5.56 16.05
C PHE A 163 0.16 -5.44 17.51
N LEU A 164 -0.91 -6.14 17.92
CA LEU A 164 -1.39 -6.14 19.30
C LEU A 164 -0.31 -6.67 20.27
N LEU A 165 0.45 -7.70 19.89
CA LEU A 165 1.57 -8.19 20.69
C LEU A 165 2.65 -7.11 20.89
N LEU A 166 2.99 -6.35 19.83
CA LEU A 166 4.02 -5.31 19.90
C LEU A 166 3.57 -4.04 20.66
N THR A 167 2.26 -3.81 20.78
CA THR A 167 1.71 -2.76 21.66
C THR A 167 1.72 -3.12 23.14
N ASN A 168 2.05 -4.37 23.49
CA ASN A 168 2.08 -4.82 24.87
C ASN A 168 3.24 -4.17 25.64
N LYS A 169 2.91 -3.25 26.56
CA LYS A 169 3.88 -2.48 27.36
C LYS A 169 4.76 -3.33 28.28
N TRP A 170 4.36 -4.55 28.63
CA TRP A 170 5.21 -5.45 29.41
C TRP A 170 6.36 -6.02 28.58
N LEU A 171 6.13 -6.24 27.30
CA LEU A 171 7.14 -6.75 26.36
C LEU A 171 7.92 -5.61 25.71
N PHE A 172 7.24 -4.51 25.36
CA PHE A 172 7.81 -3.36 24.66
C PHE A 172 7.38 -2.05 25.36
N PRO A 173 8.13 -1.61 26.38
CA PRO A 173 7.74 -0.46 27.22
C PRO A 173 7.61 0.87 26.46
N GLU A 174 8.46 1.06 25.45
CA GLU A 174 8.50 2.27 24.60
C GLU A 174 7.37 2.31 23.55
N SER A 175 6.64 1.21 23.37
CA SER A 175 5.50 1.16 22.46
C SER A 175 4.24 1.73 23.11
N THR A 176 3.39 2.34 22.29
CA THR A 176 2.06 2.81 22.67
C THR A 176 0.98 1.96 22.02
N TRP A 177 -0.29 2.18 22.36
CA TRP A 177 -1.41 1.51 21.69
C TRP A 177 -1.64 1.99 20.25
N TRP A 178 -1.02 3.12 19.87
CA TRP A 178 -1.17 3.73 18.55
C TRP A 178 0.06 3.54 17.65
N THR A 179 1.24 3.50 18.25
CA THR A 179 2.53 3.50 17.54
C THR A 179 3.49 2.53 18.23
N ILE A 180 4.17 1.71 17.45
CA ILE A 180 5.21 0.78 17.88
C ILE A 180 6.56 1.49 17.86
N SER A 181 7.38 1.29 18.90
CA SER A 181 8.72 1.88 18.92
C SER A 181 9.61 1.33 17.78
N PRO A 182 10.46 2.16 17.16
CA PRO A 182 11.38 1.70 16.11
C PRO A 182 12.28 0.55 16.57
N GLN A 183 12.74 0.60 17.83
CA GLN A 183 13.56 -0.46 18.41
C GLN A 183 12.82 -1.80 18.49
N ALA A 184 11.56 -1.80 18.97
CA ALA A 184 10.75 -3.01 19.02
C ALA A 184 10.57 -3.64 17.63
N LEU A 185 10.34 -2.81 16.59
CA LEU A 185 10.25 -3.27 15.20
C LEU A 185 11.57 -3.89 14.72
N LEU A 186 12.71 -3.26 15.01
CA LEU A 186 14.03 -3.80 14.70
C LEU A 186 14.29 -5.13 15.40
N ASP A 187 13.95 -5.26 16.68
CA ASP A 187 14.18 -6.46 17.48
C ASP A 187 13.43 -7.68 16.91
N VAL A 188 12.20 -7.48 16.44
CA VAL A 188 11.32 -8.56 15.96
C VAL A 188 11.41 -8.83 14.45
N GLY A 189 12.23 -8.08 13.72
CA GLY A 189 12.59 -8.42 12.34
C GLY A 189 12.16 -7.42 11.26
N ALA A 190 12.12 -6.11 11.56
CA ALA A 190 12.01 -5.08 10.53
C ALA A 190 13.16 -5.18 9.51
N ASN A 191 12.89 -4.76 8.27
CA ASN A 191 13.91 -4.78 7.24
C ASN A 191 14.85 -3.59 7.46
N TYR A 192 16.13 -3.88 7.63
CA TYR A 192 17.13 -2.87 7.86
C TYR A 192 18.45 -3.36 7.27
N LYS A 193 19.00 -2.63 6.30
CA LYS A 193 20.08 -3.11 5.43
C LYS A 193 21.28 -3.71 6.19
N PRO A 194 21.81 -3.07 7.25
CA PRO A 194 22.93 -3.62 8.02
C PRO A 194 22.61 -4.97 8.68
N LEU A 195 21.38 -5.19 9.15
CA LEU A 195 21.01 -6.46 9.79
C LEU A 195 20.58 -7.50 8.76
N THR A 196 19.77 -7.10 7.78
CA THR A 196 19.24 -7.99 6.76
C THR A 196 20.38 -8.61 5.95
N LEU A 197 21.32 -7.79 5.47
CA LEU A 197 22.41 -8.25 4.61
C LEU A 197 23.48 -9.07 5.34
N PHE A 198 23.62 -8.90 6.66
CA PHE A 198 24.74 -9.45 7.44
C PHE A 198 24.26 -10.38 8.56
N GLY A 199 23.53 -11.41 8.16
CA GLY A 199 23.21 -12.54 9.02
C GLY A 199 21.71 -12.73 9.28
N GLN A 200 20.85 -11.80 8.87
CA GLN A 200 19.40 -11.85 9.15
C GLN A 200 18.50 -11.72 7.91
N PRO A 201 18.70 -12.53 6.84
CA PRO A 201 17.93 -12.40 5.59
C PRO A 201 16.43 -12.68 5.74
N TRP A 202 16.01 -13.39 6.79
CA TRP A 202 14.60 -13.62 7.12
C TRP A 202 13.82 -12.32 7.37
N ARG A 203 14.51 -11.21 7.64
CA ARG A 203 13.92 -9.87 7.76
C ARG A 203 13.15 -9.43 6.52
N LEU A 204 13.57 -9.87 5.33
CA LEU A 204 12.83 -9.64 4.08
C LEU A 204 11.43 -10.26 4.10
N LEU A 205 11.22 -11.31 4.90
CA LEU A 205 9.94 -11.96 5.06
C LEU A 205 9.17 -11.36 6.25
N THR A 206 9.79 -11.33 7.43
CA THR A 206 9.11 -10.93 8.69
C THR A 206 8.62 -9.50 8.66
N ALA A 207 9.37 -8.59 8.04
CA ALA A 207 9.01 -7.18 7.98
C ALA A 207 7.68 -6.91 7.25
N ASN A 208 7.23 -7.82 6.37
CA ASN A 208 5.90 -7.74 5.73
C ASN A 208 4.74 -7.89 6.71
N PHE A 209 4.98 -8.36 7.94
CA PHE A 209 3.94 -8.58 8.94
C PHE A 209 3.96 -7.55 10.07
N LEU A 210 4.95 -6.64 10.06
CA LEU A 210 5.14 -5.60 11.07
C LEU A 210 4.52 -4.28 10.61
N HIS A 211 3.99 -3.47 11.53
CA HIS A 211 3.41 -2.17 11.20
C HIS A 211 3.80 -1.15 12.27
N ALA A 212 4.14 0.06 11.83
CA ALA A 212 4.60 1.13 12.72
C ALA A 212 3.48 1.72 13.56
N ASP A 213 2.27 1.79 13.02
CA ASP A 213 1.13 2.43 13.67
C ASP A 213 -0.22 1.85 13.21
N VAL A 214 -1.28 2.25 13.92
CA VAL A 214 -2.65 1.76 13.68
C VAL A 214 -3.16 2.12 12.29
N LEU A 215 -2.87 3.32 11.78
CA LEU A 215 -3.33 3.73 10.45
C LEU A 215 -2.60 2.95 9.36
N HIS A 216 -1.30 2.78 9.51
CA HIS A 216 -0.49 1.97 8.62
C HIS A 216 -0.99 0.52 8.56
N LEU A 217 -1.32 -0.08 9.71
CA LEU A 217 -1.96 -1.41 9.74
C LEU A 217 -3.31 -1.39 9.03
N PHE A 218 -4.18 -0.43 9.34
CA PHE A 218 -5.53 -0.35 8.79
C PHE A 218 -5.53 -0.30 7.26
N PHE A 219 -4.73 0.59 6.65
CA PHE A 219 -4.69 0.74 5.20
C PHE A 219 -4.12 -0.50 4.51
N ASN A 220 -3.12 -1.16 5.12
CA ASN A 220 -2.61 -2.43 4.60
C ASN A 220 -3.65 -3.55 4.67
N MET A 221 -4.39 -3.67 5.77
CA MET A 221 -5.42 -4.70 5.90
C MET A 221 -6.57 -4.45 4.92
N TYR A 222 -6.92 -3.18 4.74
CA TYR A 222 -7.90 -2.77 3.73
C TYR A 222 -7.43 -3.15 2.32
N GLY A 223 -6.21 -2.77 1.93
CA GLY A 223 -5.62 -3.12 0.63
C GLY A 223 -5.48 -4.62 0.41
N LEU A 224 -5.06 -5.37 1.42
CA LEU A 224 -4.96 -6.82 1.35
C LEU A 224 -6.33 -7.48 1.18
N MET A 225 -7.34 -7.02 1.93
CA MET A 225 -8.72 -7.48 1.79
C MET A 225 -9.26 -7.22 0.39
N VAL A 226 -9.06 -6.01 -0.13
CA VAL A 226 -9.40 -5.63 -1.51
C VAL A 226 -8.86 -6.67 -2.49
N CYS A 227 -7.54 -6.83 -2.50
CA CYS A 227 -6.89 -7.70 -3.46
C CYS A 227 -7.27 -9.16 -3.26
N GLY A 228 -7.39 -9.61 -2.01
CA GLY A 228 -7.69 -10.99 -1.66
C GLY A 228 -9.06 -11.46 -2.16
N ILE A 229 -10.09 -10.61 -2.09
CA ILE A 229 -11.43 -10.93 -2.61
C ILE A 229 -11.37 -11.33 -4.10
N TYR A 230 -10.56 -10.61 -4.89
CA TYR A 230 -10.44 -10.81 -6.33
C TYR A 230 -9.39 -11.87 -6.70
N LEU A 231 -8.19 -11.75 -6.15
CA LEU A 231 -7.05 -12.57 -6.56
C LEU A 231 -7.04 -13.94 -5.92
N GLU A 232 -7.50 -14.10 -4.68
CA GLU A 232 -7.46 -15.41 -4.03
C GLU A 232 -8.48 -16.37 -4.67
N SER A 233 -9.66 -15.86 -5.04
CA SER A 233 -10.68 -16.61 -5.76
C SER A 233 -10.20 -17.02 -7.16
N LEU A 234 -9.47 -16.13 -7.84
CA LEU A 234 -8.90 -16.36 -9.17
C LEU A 234 -7.71 -17.34 -9.16
N LEU A 235 -6.75 -17.15 -8.26
CA LEU A 235 -5.47 -17.87 -8.25
C LEU A 235 -5.50 -19.14 -7.39
N GLY A 236 -6.42 -19.18 -6.42
CA GLY A 236 -6.45 -20.15 -5.33
C GLY A 236 -5.45 -19.85 -4.22
N ARG A 237 -5.71 -20.41 -3.03
CA ARG A 237 -4.98 -20.18 -1.77
C ARG A 237 -3.45 -20.11 -1.88
N TRP A 238 -2.83 -21.15 -2.44
CA TRP A 238 -1.37 -21.29 -2.39
C TRP A 238 -0.65 -20.37 -3.37
N ARG A 239 -1.24 -20.13 -4.54
CA ARG A 239 -0.66 -19.21 -5.53
C ARG A 239 -0.80 -17.77 -5.06
N PHE A 240 -1.96 -17.41 -4.50
CA PHE A 240 -2.16 -16.11 -3.87
C PHE A 240 -1.14 -15.85 -2.77
N LEU A 241 -0.94 -16.81 -1.85
CA LEU A 241 0.05 -16.69 -0.79
C LEU A 241 1.47 -16.52 -1.36
N LEU A 242 1.85 -17.35 -2.32
CA LEU A 242 3.18 -17.29 -2.94
C LEU A 242 3.43 -15.93 -3.61
N ILE A 243 2.48 -15.43 -4.39
CA ILE A 243 2.58 -14.14 -5.07
C ILE A 243 2.65 -13.01 -4.04
N TYR A 244 1.80 -13.03 -3.00
CA TYR A 244 1.85 -12.06 -1.90
C TYR A 244 3.25 -12.01 -1.26
N LEU A 245 3.82 -13.16 -0.91
CA LEU A 245 5.15 -13.23 -0.28
C LEU A 245 6.27 -12.76 -1.23
N LEU A 246 6.25 -13.17 -2.51
CA LEU A 246 7.24 -12.75 -3.49
C LEU A 246 7.19 -11.25 -3.75
N CYS A 247 6.00 -10.66 -3.84
CA CYS A 247 5.83 -9.21 -3.95
C CYS A 247 6.40 -8.47 -2.73
N GLY A 248 6.15 -9.00 -1.52
CA GLY A 248 6.72 -8.47 -0.29
C GLY A 248 8.25 -8.48 -0.29
N ILE A 249 8.84 -9.63 -0.63
CA ILE A 249 10.30 -9.81 -0.73
C ILE A 249 10.90 -8.90 -1.81
N GLY A 250 10.28 -8.81 -2.99
CA GLY A 250 10.72 -7.94 -4.07
C GLY A 250 10.72 -6.45 -3.68
N GLY A 251 9.69 -6.03 -2.94
CA GLY A 251 9.66 -4.70 -2.32
C GLY A 251 10.79 -4.51 -1.30
N GLY A 252 10.97 -5.46 -0.39
CA GLY A 252 12.05 -5.42 0.61
C GLY A 252 13.44 -5.33 -0.03
N ILE A 253 13.71 -6.06 -1.11
CA ILE A 253 14.99 -5.99 -1.85
C ILE A 253 15.17 -4.62 -2.51
N ALA A 254 14.12 -4.08 -3.12
CA ALA A 254 14.17 -2.74 -3.72
C ALA A 254 14.46 -1.65 -2.66
N SER A 255 13.86 -1.78 -1.47
CA SER A 255 14.16 -0.94 -0.31
C SER A 255 15.64 -1.00 0.08
N LEU A 256 16.21 -2.21 0.22
CA LEU A 256 17.64 -2.41 0.55
C LEU A 256 18.58 -1.83 -0.52
N TRP A 257 18.15 -1.80 -1.78
CA TRP A 257 18.93 -1.19 -2.85
C TRP A 257 18.98 0.34 -2.71
N TRP A 258 17.86 0.94 -2.32
CA TRP A 258 17.68 2.39 -2.33
C TRP A 258 18.10 3.07 -1.03
N HIS A 259 17.91 2.39 0.11
CA HIS A 259 18.14 2.95 1.44
C HIS A 259 19.18 2.13 2.21
N ASP A 260 20.19 2.81 2.75
CA ASP A 260 21.17 2.14 3.62
C ASP A 260 20.75 2.14 5.09
N ARG A 261 20.05 3.18 5.54
CA ARG A 261 19.73 3.40 6.96
C ARG A 261 18.24 3.32 7.30
N LEU A 262 17.36 3.22 6.30
CA LEU A 262 15.92 3.21 6.54
C LEU A 262 15.49 1.88 7.17
N VAL A 263 14.69 1.96 8.22
CA VAL A 263 14.01 0.82 8.83
C VAL A 263 12.63 0.73 8.20
N SER A 264 12.37 -0.38 7.52
CA SER A 264 11.15 -0.52 6.74
C SER A 264 10.32 -1.71 7.20
N VAL A 265 9.01 -1.49 7.29
CA VAL A 265 8.00 -2.45 7.77
C VAL A 265 6.72 -2.29 6.96
N GLY A 266 5.87 -3.30 6.96
CA GLY A 266 4.51 -3.25 6.41
C GLY A 266 4.28 -4.26 5.32
N ALA A 267 3.03 -4.72 5.22
CA ALA A 267 2.59 -5.56 4.09
C ALA A 267 2.47 -4.79 2.77
N SER A 268 2.79 -3.50 2.76
CA SER A 268 2.44 -2.62 1.66
C SER A 268 3.14 -2.99 0.37
N GLY A 269 4.40 -3.46 0.39
CA GLY A 269 5.03 -4.03 -0.81
C GLY A 269 4.28 -5.20 -1.40
N ALA A 270 3.84 -6.11 -0.56
CA ALA A 270 3.06 -7.26 -0.99
C ALA A 270 1.72 -6.81 -1.59
N VAL A 271 1.01 -5.90 -0.91
CA VAL A 271 -0.28 -5.34 -1.34
C VAL A 271 -0.14 -4.56 -2.65
N PHE A 272 0.87 -3.70 -2.78
CA PHE A 272 1.16 -2.97 -4.02
C PHE A 272 1.50 -3.94 -5.15
N GLY A 273 2.22 -5.02 -4.87
CA GLY A 273 2.44 -6.07 -5.86
C GLY A 273 1.15 -6.77 -6.28
N LEU A 274 0.23 -7.04 -5.36
CA LEU A 274 -1.09 -7.56 -5.74
C LEU A 274 -1.87 -6.57 -6.63
N PHE A 275 -1.80 -5.26 -6.36
CA PHE A 275 -2.36 -4.25 -7.27
C PHE A 275 -1.66 -4.23 -8.63
N GLY A 276 -0.34 -4.34 -8.67
CA GLY A 276 0.44 -4.46 -9.92
C GLY A 276 0.01 -5.67 -10.73
N PHE A 277 -0.20 -6.80 -10.07
CA PHE A 277 -0.70 -8.02 -10.69
C PHE A 277 -2.09 -7.82 -11.31
N ILE A 278 -3.03 -7.23 -10.55
CA ILE A 278 -4.39 -6.94 -11.06
C ILE A 278 -4.32 -5.98 -12.25
N LEU A 279 -3.57 -4.87 -12.13
CA LEU A 279 -3.44 -3.88 -13.20
C LEU A 279 -2.94 -4.52 -14.50
N THR A 280 -1.94 -5.40 -14.44
CA THR A 280 -1.46 -6.13 -15.61
C THR A 280 -2.56 -7.02 -16.22
N LEU A 281 -3.33 -7.76 -15.40
CA LEU A 281 -4.45 -8.56 -15.93
C LEU A 281 -5.51 -7.68 -16.61
N LEU A 282 -5.81 -6.50 -16.06
CA LEU A 282 -6.78 -5.58 -16.64
C LEU A 282 -6.34 -5.03 -17.99
N LEU A 283 -5.04 -4.89 -18.25
CA LEU A 283 -4.53 -4.46 -19.55
C LEU A 283 -4.81 -5.49 -20.66
N HIS A 284 -4.97 -6.78 -20.32
CA HIS A 284 -5.25 -7.86 -21.27
C HIS A 284 -6.75 -8.11 -21.53
N ARG A 285 -7.65 -7.18 -21.15
CA ARG A 285 -9.10 -7.22 -21.45
C ARG A 285 -9.85 -8.48 -20.96
N PHE A 286 -9.44 -9.05 -19.83
CA PHE A 286 -10.09 -10.22 -19.22
C PHE A 286 -11.50 -9.99 -18.67
N LEU A 287 -11.82 -8.73 -18.38
CA LEU A 287 -13.06 -8.34 -17.72
C LEU A 287 -13.95 -7.54 -18.66
N GLN A 288 -15.24 -7.57 -18.38
CA GLN A 288 -16.19 -6.68 -19.03
C GLN A 288 -15.77 -5.22 -18.87
N PRO A 289 -16.00 -4.35 -19.88
CA PRO A 289 -15.64 -2.94 -19.83
C PRO A 289 -16.11 -2.23 -18.54
N GLY A 290 -17.33 -2.51 -18.08
CA GLY A 290 -17.91 -1.97 -16.86
C GLY A 290 -17.19 -2.41 -15.58
N GLU A 291 -16.96 -3.72 -15.40
CA GLU A 291 -16.23 -4.27 -14.25
C GLU A 291 -14.77 -3.79 -14.22
N ARG A 292 -14.12 -3.77 -15.39
CA ARG A 292 -12.76 -3.25 -15.57
C ARG A 292 -12.67 -1.79 -15.14
N LYS A 293 -13.59 -0.94 -15.58
CA LYS A 293 -13.62 0.48 -15.25
C LYS A 293 -13.82 0.71 -13.75
N ALA A 294 -14.77 0.01 -13.13
CA ALA A 294 -15.02 0.09 -11.68
C ALA A 294 -13.80 -0.34 -10.85
N LEU A 295 -13.15 -1.44 -11.26
CA LEU A 295 -11.95 -1.94 -10.56
C LEU A 295 -10.77 -0.98 -10.74
N LEU A 296 -10.52 -0.45 -11.95
CA LEU A 296 -9.49 0.55 -12.20
C LEU A 296 -9.69 1.82 -11.36
N ILE A 297 -10.91 2.32 -11.26
CA ILE A 297 -11.23 3.49 -10.43
C ILE A 297 -10.96 3.18 -8.96
N SER A 298 -11.41 2.01 -8.46
CA SER A 298 -11.22 1.62 -7.07
C SER A 298 -9.75 1.46 -6.71
N ILE A 299 -8.97 0.82 -7.58
CA ILE A 299 -7.51 0.70 -7.44
C ILE A 299 -6.85 2.08 -7.50
N GLY A 300 -7.25 2.93 -8.45
CA GLY A 300 -6.73 4.29 -8.58
C GLY A 300 -6.96 5.12 -7.33
N ILE A 301 -8.17 5.09 -6.75
CA ILE A 301 -8.48 5.76 -5.48
C ILE A 301 -7.62 5.21 -4.34
N TYR A 302 -7.50 3.89 -4.21
CA TYR A 302 -6.66 3.28 -3.18
C TYR A 302 -5.19 3.69 -3.32
N LEU A 303 -4.63 3.65 -4.53
CA LEU A 303 -3.25 4.02 -4.79
C LEU A 303 -3.02 5.50 -4.53
N VAL A 304 -3.92 6.38 -4.97
CA VAL A 304 -3.84 7.82 -4.69
C VAL A 304 -3.90 8.08 -3.19
N PHE A 305 -4.81 7.45 -2.47
CA PHE A 305 -4.90 7.62 -1.01
C PHE A 305 -3.64 7.07 -0.32
N SER A 306 -3.18 5.88 -0.70
CA SER A 306 -1.99 5.25 -0.12
C SER A 306 -0.72 6.05 -0.39
N PHE A 307 -0.57 6.61 -1.59
CA PHE A 307 0.53 7.53 -1.91
C PHE A 307 0.33 8.92 -1.34
N SER A 308 -0.90 9.36 -1.02
CA SER A 308 -1.11 10.66 -0.36
C SER A 308 -0.64 10.66 1.09
N ALA A 309 -0.54 9.49 1.73
CA ALA A 309 0.09 9.34 3.05
C ALA A 309 1.54 9.83 3.09
N VAL A 310 2.21 9.91 1.93
CA VAL A 310 3.54 10.52 1.74
C VAL A 310 3.58 11.98 2.18
N PHE A 311 2.47 12.71 2.05
CA PHE A 311 2.41 14.12 2.48
C PHE A 311 2.20 14.28 3.99
N PHE A 312 1.96 13.18 4.70
CA PHE A 312 1.58 13.19 6.12
C PHE A 312 2.48 12.30 6.99
N ALA A 313 3.42 11.56 6.41
CA ALA A 313 4.31 10.65 7.12
C ALA A 313 5.74 10.76 6.57
N ASP A 314 6.69 11.13 7.43
CA ASP A 314 8.09 11.40 7.07
C ASP A 314 8.91 10.12 6.74
N ASN A 315 8.33 8.93 6.87
CA ASN A 315 9.01 7.63 6.70
C ASN A 315 8.33 6.69 5.69
N PHE A 316 7.96 7.20 4.51
CA PHE A 316 7.30 6.39 3.48
C PHE A 316 8.31 5.76 2.50
N ASP A 317 8.53 4.45 2.60
CA ASP A 317 9.48 3.72 1.73
C ASP A 317 8.92 3.52 0.31
N HIS A 318 9.14 4.49 -0.57
CA HIS A 318 8.70 4.43 -1.96
C HIS A 318 9.32 3.26 -2.74
N ALA A 319 10.59 2.94 -2.46
CA ALA A 319 11.30 1.88 -3.14
C ALA A 319 10.66 0.53 -2.87
N TRP A 320 10.19 0.30 -1.64
CA TRP A 320 9.45 -0.89 -1.27
C TRP A 320 8.15 -1.03 -2.07
N HIS A 321 7.34 0.02 -2.11
CA HIS A 321 6.06 0.00 -2.82
C HIS A 321 6.23 -0.22 -4.34
N ILE A 322 7.18 0.49 -4.95
CA ILE A 322 7.47 0.38 -6.39
C ILE A 322 8.04 -1.00 -6.71
N GLY A 323 8.97 -1.51 -5.89
CA GLY A 323 9.54 -2.85 -6.05
C GLY A 323 8.47 -3.94 -5.97
N GLY A 324 7.54 -3.81 -5.02
CA GLY A 324 6.37 -4.68 -4.90
C GLY A 324 5.48 -4.64 -6.15
N LEU A 325 5.06 -3.44 -6.55
CA LEU A 325 4.22 -3.21 -7.74
C LEU A 325 4.81 -3.84 -9.01
N LEU A 326 6.10 -3.61 -9.27
CA LEU A 326 6.81 -4.15 -10.43
C LEU A 326 6.94 -5.68 -10.34
N THR A 327 7.22 -6.22 -9.15
CA THR A 327 7.26 -7.67 -8.92
C THR A 327 5.94 -8.31 -9.29
N GLY A 328 4.83 -7.74 -8.83
CA GLY A 328 3.49 -8.22 -9.15
C GLY A 328 3.16 -8.16 -10.64
N ALA A 329 3.55 -7.07 -11.31
CA ALA A 329 3.36 -6.92 -12.76
C ALA A 329 4.14 -7.97 -13.56
N VAL A 330 5.41 -8.21 -13.21
CA VAL A 330 6.24 -9.25 -13.85
C VAL A 330 5.68 -10.64 -13.60
N LEU A 331 5.25 -10.93 -12.37
CA LEU A 331 4.59 -12.21 -12.04
C LEU A 331 3.32 -12.41 -12.87
N ALA A 332 2.48 -11.37 -13.01
CA ALA A 332 1.29 -11.45 -13.85
C ALA A 332 1.63 -11.76 -15.30
N LEU A 333 2.61 -11.06 -15.90
CA LEU A 333 3.05 -11.27 -17.28
C LEU A 333 3.59 -12.69 -17.51
N GLY A 334 4.37 -13.23 -16.56
CA GLY A 334 4.96 -14.56 -16.71
C GLY A 334 3.94 -15.69 -16.52
N ILE A 335 2.99 -15.51 -15.61
CA ILE A 335 2.02 -16.54 -15.23
C ILE A 335 0.85 -16.59 -16.23
N TYR A 336 0.49 -15.45 -16.81
CA TYR A 336 -0.54 -15.32 -17.83
C TYR A 336 -0.05 -15.84 -19.21
N PRO A 337 -0.87 -16.54 -20.04
CA PRO A 337 -2.26 -17.00 -19.84
C PRO A 337 -2.44 -18.33 -19.10
N ASN A 338 -1.38 -19.14 -18.98
CA ASN A 338 -1.48 -20.49 -18.41
C ASN A 338 -1.16 -20.49 -16.90
N MET A 339 -2.07 -19.90 -16.12
CA MET A 339 -1.85 -19.64 -14.69
C MET A 339 -1.55 -20.91 -13.87
N GLN A 340 -2.12 -22.05 -14.25
CA GLN A 340 -1.90 -23.31 -13.53
C GLN A 340 -0.48 -23.86 -13.70
N THR A 341 0.09 -23.81 -14.90
CA THR A 341 1.35 -24.51 -15.24
C THR A 341 2.59 -23.62 -15.06
N ARG A 342 2.47 -22.31 -15.29
CA ARG A 342 3.63 -21.40 -15.31
C ARG A 342 4.04 -20.85 -13.95
N THR A 343 3.15 -20.88 -12.95
CA THR A 343 3.39 -20.25 -11.64
C THR A 343 4.70 -20.69 -10.99
N VAL A 344 5.00 -21.99 -10.96
CA VAL A 344 6.20 -22.52 -10.31
C VAL A 344 7.48 -22.06 -11.02
N TRP A 345 7.51 -22.13 -12.35
CA TRP A 345 8.67 -21.74 -13.15
C TRP A 345 8.97 -20.25 -13.04
N VAL A 346 7.93 -19.40 -13.12
CA VAL A 346 8.07 -17.95 -13.01
C VAL A 346 8.50 -17.56 -11.60
N ALA A 347 7.92 -18.19 -10.56
CA ALA A 347 8.36 -17.99 -9.18
C ALA A 347 9.82 -18.39 -8.97
N GLY A 348 10.25 -19.51 -9.57
CA GLY A 348 11.65 -19.94 -9.56
C GLY A 348 12.58 -18.92 -10.22
N LEU A 349 12.21 -18.41 -11.40
CA LEU A 349 12.98 -17.38 -12.11
C LEU A 349 13.08 -16.08 -11.29
N MET A 350 11.97 -15.62 -10.70
CA MET A 350 11.95 -14.44 -9.84
C MET A 350 12.81 -14.63 -8.60
N THR A 351 12.78 -15.81 -7.99
CA THR A 351 13.64 -16.13 -6.85
C THR A 351 15.12 -16.08 -7.24
N SER A 352 15.48 -16.66 -8.39
CA SER A 352 16.86 -16.56 -8.92
C SER A 352 17.29 -15.12 -9.20
N LEU A 353 16.39 -14.30 -9.75
CA LEU A 353 16.62 -12.88 -9.96
C LEU A 353 16.87 -12.15 -8.62
N PHE A 354 16.04 -12.40 -7.61
CA PHE A 354 16.21 -11.84 -6.27
C PHE A 354 17.53 -12.25 -5.63
N ILE A 355 17.95 -13.50 -5.80
CA ILE A 355 19.27 -13.97 -5.34
C ILE A 355 20.39 -13.24 -6.10
N GLY A 356 20.27 -13.06 -7.42
CA GLY A 356 21.23 -12.29 -8.21
C GLY A 356 21.37 -10.85 -7.72
N ILE A 357 20.25 -10.15 -7.53
CA ILE A 357 20.22 -8.77 -7.01
C ILE A 357 20.80 -8.71 -5.59
N TRP A 358 20.48 -9.69 -4.74
CA TRP A 358 21.02 -9.78 -3.39
C TRP A 358 22.55 -9.74 -3.36
N PHE A 359 23.22 -10.49 -4.24
CA PHE A 359 24.68 -10.49 -4.33
C PHE A 359 25.26 -9.22 -4.95
N MET A 360 24.46 -8.44 -5.68
CA MET A 360 24.85 -7.15 -6.25
C MET A 360 24.64 -5.97 -5.28
N LEU A 361 23.92 -6.16 -4.16
CA LEU A 361 23.68 -5.09 -3.20
C LEU A 361 24.99 -4.57 -2.57
N PRO A 362 25.17 -3.23 -2.46
CA PRO A 362 26.35 -2.66 -1.82
C PRO A 362 26.55 -3.18 -0.40
N ARG A 363 27.79 -3.58 -0.08
CA ARG A 363 28.16 -4.18 1.22
C ARG A 363 28.91 -3.21 2.13
N ASP A 364 29.24 -2.03 1.64
CA ASP A 364 29.97 -1.01 2.42
C ASP A 364 29.13 -0.40 3.55
N VAL A 365 27.82 -0.69 3.59
CA VAL A 365 26.91 -0.18 4.61
C VAL A 365 27.34 -0.55 6.04
N ASN A 366 27.92 -1.73 6.28
CA ASN A 366 28.39 -2.07 7.62
C ASN A 366 29.57 -1.22 8.06
N ILE A 367 30.53 -0.99 7.16
CA ILE A 367 31.67 -0.10 7.40
C ILE A 367 31.15 1.33 7.62
N TYR A 368 30.14 1.74 6.87
CA TYR A 368 29.51 3.04 7.03
C TYR A 368 28.87 3.22 8.42
N ILE A 369 28.10 2.25 8.91
CA ILE A 369 27.50 2.32 10.25
C ILE A 369 28.57 2.36 11.35
N GLU A 370 29.61 1.52 11.27
CA GLU A 370 30.73 1.54 12.23
C GLU A 370 31.42 2.91 12.26
N LYS A 371 31.59 3.54 11.09
CA LYS A 371 32.16 4.90 11.00
C LYS A 371 31.24 5.95 11.62
N LEU A 372 29.93 5.85 11.45
CA LEU A 372 28.97 6.77 12.09
C LEU A 372 29.00 6.62 13.61
N GLU A 373 29.04 5.40 14.14
CA GLU A 373 29.14 5.14 15.59
C GLU A 373 30.41 5.78 16.17
N LYS A 374 31.55 5.59 15.51
CA LYS A 374 32.82 6.24 15.90
C LYS A 374 32.74 7.77 15.86
N MET A 375 32.00 8.32 14.90
CA MET A 375 31.80 9.78 14.83
C MET A 375 30.93 10.28 15.99
N ASP A 376 29.93 9.52 16.40
CA ASP A 376 29.09 9.82 17.57
C ASP A 376 29.93 9.79 18.86
N GLU A 377 30.82 8.81 19.03
CA GLU A 377 31.78 8.79 20.14
C GLU A 377 32.65 10.05 20.16
N ASN A 378 33.17 10.47 19.01
CA ASN A 378 33.95 11.69 18.87
C ASN A 378 33.12 12.96 19.21
N PHE A 379 31.83 13.00 18.88
CA PHE A 379 30.95 14.08 19.30
C PHE A 379 30.78 14.13 20.82
N VAL A 380 30.60 12.97 21.46
CA VAL A 380 30.52 12.87 22.93
C VAL A 380 31.81 13.36 23.58
N LEU A 381 32.98 12.97 23.05
CA LEU A 381 34.28 13.42 23.55
C LEU A 381 34.49 14.92 23.35
N ALA A 382 34.05 15.48 22.22
CA ALA A 382 34.09 16.93 21.97
C ALA A 382 33.17 17.72 22.92
N ALA A 383 32.06 17.12 23.38
CA ALA A 383 31.08 17.79 24.23
C ALA A 383 31.62 18.16 25.63
N VAL A 384 32.75 17.59 26.06
CA VAL A 384 33.45 17.96 27.31
C VAL A 384 33.77 19.46 27.37
N VAL A 385 33.92 20.12 26.23
CA VAL A 385 34.11 21.58 26.11
C VAL A 385 33.00 22.39 26.77
N TYR A 386 31.78 21.85 26.87
CA TYR A 386 30.64 22.54 27.47
C TYR A 386 30.55 22.40 29.00
N ASN A 387 31.51 21.74 29.64
CA ASN A 387 31.53 21.67 31.09
C ASN A 387 31.86 23.05 31.71
N ASN A 388 30.88 23.63 32.40
CA ASN A 388 30.96 24.96 33.02
C ASN A 388 31.96 25.06 34.19
N GLN A 389 32.58 23.96 34.61
CA GLN A 389 33.57 23.94 35.68
C GLN A 389 34.95 24.48 35.25
N HIS A 390 35.23 24.57 33.94
CA HIS A 390 36.52 25.02 33.41
C HIS A 390 36.46 26.44 32.84
N SER A 391 37.45 27.27 33.16
CA SER A 391 37.55 28.65 32.66
C SER A 391 38.99 29.02 32.25
N GLY A 392 39.15 30.08 31.45
CA GLY A 392 40.46 30.55 31.01
C GLY A 392 41.26 29.49 30.23
N GLU A 393 42.50 29.23 30.67
CA GLU A 393 43.45 28.33 30.00
C GLU A 393 42.98 26.87 29.95
N GLU A 394 42.29 26.38 30.99
CA GLU A 394 41.76 25.01 30.97
C GLU A 394 40.71 24.83 29.87
N ARG A 395 39.80 25.80 29.73
CA ARG A 395 38.78 25.78 28.67
C ARG A 395 39.41 25.93 27.28
N LYS A 396 40.46 26.76 27.15
CA LYS A 396 41.24 26.89 25.92
C LYS A 396 41.88 25.55 25.51
N LYS A 397 42.45 24.82 26.48
CA LYS A 397 43.01 23.48 26.28
C LYS A 397 41.94 22.48 25.83
N LEU A 398 40.78 22.43 26.50
CA LEU A 398 39.67 21.56 26.11
C LEU A 398 39.16 21.84 24.69
N LEU A 399 39.02 23.11 24.32
CA LEU A 399 38.62 23.50 22.96
C LEU A 399 39.58 22.98 21.89
N LYS A 400 40.88 23.01 22.16
CA LYS A 400 41.92 22.55 21.23
C LYS A 400 42.02 21.03 21.20
N ASP A 401 42.23 20.42 22.37
CA ASP A 401 42.60 19.02 22.51
C ASP A 401 41.41 18.06 22.35
N TYR A 402 40.18 18.55 22.58
CA TYR A 402 38.94 17.78 22.43
C TYR A 402 38.08 18.36 21.31
N GLY A 403 37.56 19.58 21.48
CA GLY A 403 36.58 20.16 20.55
C GLY A 403 37.04 20.17 19.09
N ILE A 404 38.13 20.88 18.80
CA ILE A 404 38.67 21.01 17.44
C ILE A 404 39.27 19.69 16.96
N TYR A 405 39.98 18.97 17.83
CA TYR A 405 40.61 17.69 17.52
C TYR A 405 39.60 16.65 17.02
N TYR A 406 38.55 16.36 17.80
CA TYR A 406 37.56 15.35 17.44
C TYR A 406 36.69 15.77 16.24
N MET A 407 36.48 17.08 16.02
CA MET A 407 35.83 17.52 14.77
C MET A 407 36.72 17.33 13.54
N ASN A 408 38.03 17.48 13.66
CA ASN A 408 38.95 17.14 12.57
C ASN A 408 38.97 15.63 12.31
N GLU A 409 38.96 14.82 13.36
CA GLU A 409 38.86 13.37 13.23
C GLU A 409 37.55 12.96 12.54
N ASN A 410 36.42 13.57 12.90
CA ASN A 410 35.15 13.34 12.20
C ASN A 410 35.20 13.75 10.72
N LEU A 411 35.86 14.85 10.36
CA LEU A 411 36.05 15.22 8.96
C LEU A 411 36.92 14.20 8.20
N ARG A 412 37.95 13.64 8.86
CA ARG A 412 38.76 12.55 8.29
C ARG A 412 37.95 11.29 8.07
N ILE A 413 37.11 10.91 9.02
CA ILE A 413 36.18 9.78 8.87
C ILE A 413 35.21 10.03 7.71
N MET A 414 34.72 11.27 7.56
CA MET A 414 33.86 11.62 6.41
C MET A 414 34.58 11.47 5.07
N ASP A 415 35.87 11.78 4.98
CA ASP A 415 36.66 11.55 3.77
C ASP A 415 36.81 10.06 3.44
N GLU A 416 36.88 9.20 4.46
CA GLU A 416 36.83 7.74 4.30
C GLU A 416 35.44 7.25 3.88
N ILE A 417 34.37 7.85 4.42
CA ILE A 417 32.98 7.55 4.04
C ILE A 417 32.71 7.91 2.57
N ASP A 418 33.32 8.97 2.05
CA ASP A 418 33.16 9.39 0.65
C ASP A 418 33.70 8.36 -0.36
N GLN A 419 34.55 7.42 0.08
CA GLN A 419 35.04 6.31 -0.75
C GLN A 419 34.10 5.09 -0.77
N LEU A 420 33.08 5.07 0.09
CA LEU A 420 32.17 3.93 0.22
C LEU A 420 31.07 3.97 -0.84
N SER A 421 30.68 2.79 -1.32
CA SER A 421 29.55 2.62 -2.24
C SER A 421 28.23 2.68 -1.47
N LEU A 422 27.70 3.91 -1.31
CA LEU A 422 26.47 4.20 -0.58
C LEU A 422 25.31 4.59 -1.51
N SER A 423 24.10 4.58 -0.97
CA SER A 423 22.91 5.06 -1.68
C SER A 423 22.91 6.58 -1.81
N ALA A 424 22.07 7.10 -2.72
CA ALA A 424 21.95 8.54 -2.94
C ALA A 424 21.43 9.28 -1.69
N ASP A 425 20.53 8.64 -0.96
CA ASP A 425 19.95 9.13 0.29
C ASP A 425 21.04 9.32 1.37
N SER A 426 21.84 8.30 1.62
CA SER A 426 22.99 8.37 2.55
C SER A 426 24.00 9.43 2.14
N ARG A 427 24.29 9.59 0.84
CA ARG A 427 25.18 10.66 0.37
C ARG A 427 24.63 12.05 0.63
N ASN A 428 23.31 12.24 0.54
CA ASN A 428 22.70 13.54 0.86
C ASN A 428 22.71 13.81 2.36
N HIS A 429 22.43 12.80 3.18
CA HIS A 429 22.59 12.87 4.64
C HIS A 429 24.03 13.23 5.02
N ASN A 430 25.02 12.58 4.40
CA ASN A 430 26.45 12.82 4.65
C ASN A 430 26.88 14.26 4.32
N LYS A 431 26.31 14.90 3.30
CA LYS A 431 26.58 16.32 3.01
C LYS A 431 26.12 17.23 4.16
N LEU A 432 24.94 16.96 4.71
CA LEU A 432 24.40 17.71 5.85
C LEU A 432 25.23 17.45 7.11
N LEU A 433 25.61 16.19 7.37
CA LEU A 433 26.47 15.83 8.49
C LEU A 433 27.85 16.49 8.41
N ARG A 434 28.49 16.50 7.22
CA ARG A 434 29.76 17.20 6.99
C ARG A 434 29.64 18.70 7.28
N ARG A 435 28.53 19.32 6.88
CA ARG A 435 28.25 20.73 7.17
C ARG A 435 28.11 20.96 8.68
N LEU A 436 27.37 20.11 9.38
CA LEU A 436 27.24 20.16 10.84
C LEU A 436 28.61 20.11 11.53
N ILE A 437 29.44 19.13 11.18
CA ILE A 437 30.80 18.97 11.76
C ILE A 437 31.65 20.21 11.47
N THR A 438 31.57 20.76 10.26
CA THR A 438 32.35 21.93 9.85
C THR A 438 31.91 23.18 10.61
N THR A 439 30.59 23.39 10.78
CA THR A 439 30.05 24.50 11.57
C THR A 439 30.43 24.36 13.05
N GLN A 440 30.33 23.15 13.62
CA GLN A 440 30.70 22.90 15.01
C GLN A 440 32.20 23.13 15.25
N LYS A 441 33.07 22.66 14.34
CA LYS A 441 34.50 22.97 14.34
C LYS A 441 34.76 24.48 14.29
N SER A 442 34.05 25.20 13.43
CA SER A 442 34.20 26.66 13.29
C SER A 442 33.83 27.38 14.57
N MET A 443 32.73 26.99 15.21
CA MET A 443 32.32 27.50 16.51
C MET A 443 33.36 27.25 17.61
N TYR A 444 33.98 26.06 17.66
CA TYR A 444 35.07 25.80 18.59
C TYR A 444 36.30 26.67 18.30
N ASN A 445 36.65 26.87 17.02
CA ASN A 445 37.74 27.76 16.64
C ASN A 445 37.48 29.22 17.05
N TYR A 446 36.26 29.72 16.85
CA TYR A 446 35.87 31.06 17.28
C TYR A 446 35.94 31.19 18.81
N SER A 447 35.42 30.21 19.53
CA SER A 447 35.48 30.17 21.00
C SER A 447 36.92 30.16 21.51
N TYR A 448 37.80 29.39 20.87
CA TYR A 448 39.23 29.36 21.20
C TYR A 448 39.89 30.72 20.97
N LYS A 449 39.62 31.36 19.83
CA LYS A 449 40.18 32.68 19.51
C LYS A 449 39.67 33.78 20.45
N THR A 450 38.40 33.75 20.84
CA THR A 450 37.85 34.67 21.85
C THR A 450 38.61 34.58 23.17
N LEU A 451 38.93 33.36 23.63
CA LEU A 451 39.74 33.16 24.85
C LEU A 451 41.20 33.57 24.67
N GLU A 452 41.78 33.38 23.48
CA GLU A 452 43.17 33.72 23.18
C GLU A 452 43.40 35.24 23.02
N GLU A 453 42.49 35.94 22.35
CA GLU A 453 42.60 37.37 22.08
C GLU A 453 42.03 38.23 23.22
N GLY A 454 41.31 37.63 24.18
CA GLY A 454 40.67 38.31 25.31
C GLY A 454 39.60 39.32 24.91
N LYS A 455 39.02 39.18 23.70
CA LYS A 455 38.04 40.10 23.11
C LYS A 455 36.85 39.30 22.57
N ASN A 456 35.64 39.80 22.77
CA ASN A 456 34.37 39.27 22.27
C ASN A 456 34.16 39.45 20.75
N ARG A 457 35.26 39.37 19.99
CA ARG A 457 35.28 39.68 18.55
C ARG A 457 34.48 38.68 17.72
N TYR A 458 34.37 37.44 18.18
CA TYR A 458 33.75 36.34 17.45
C TYR A 458 32.37 35.92 18.00
N ASP A 459 31.80 36.68 18.94
CA ASP A 459 30.53 36.33 19.59
C ASP A 459 29.38 36.23 18.58
N LYS A 460 29.39 37.08 17.54
CA LYS A 460 28.39 37.05 16.48
C LYS A 460 28.47 35.76 15.67
N GLU A 461 29.67 35.37 15.26
CA GLU A 461 29.92 34.15 14.49
C GLU A 461 29.59 32.89 15.31
N ILE A 462 29.85 32.91 16.62
CA ILE A 462 29.45 31.83 17.54
C ILE A 462 27.93 31.72 17.60
N LEU A 463 27.21 32.83 17.78
CA LEU A 463 25.74 32.85 17.81
C LEU A 463 25.14 32.36 16.49
N GLU A 464 25.65 32.82 15.35
CA GLU A 464 25.23 32.37 14.03
C GLU A 464 25.44 30.86 13.84
N ALA A 465 26.60 30.34 14.25
CA ALA A 465 26.91 28.92 14.21
C ALA A 465 25.96 28.10 15.11
N ILE A 466 25.63 28.56 16.32
CA ILE A 466 24.67 27.89 17.21
C ILE A 466 23.29 27.79 16.54
N HIS A 467 22.81 28.87 15.92
CA HIS A 467 21.54 28.87 15.21
C HIS A 467 21.54 27.97 13.97
N GLU A 468 22.66 27.87 13.27
CA GLU A 468 22.82 26.96 12.13
C GLU A 468 22.86 25.49 12.59
N LEU A 469 23.61 25.19 13.66
CA LEU A 469 23.69 23.85 14.26
C LEU A 469 22.32 23.38 14.71
N SER A 470 21.55 24.21 15.41
CA SER A 470 20.19 23.87 15.85
C SER A 470 19.26 23.55 14.66
N ARG A 471 19.38 24.31 13.56
CA ARG A 471 18.62 24.03 12.33
C ARG A 471 19.03 22.72 11.67
N MET A 472 20.33 22.44 11.56
CA MET A 472 20.83 21.20 10.96
C MET A 472 20.55 19.97 11.83
N GLN A 473 20.66 20.09 13.16
CA GLN A 473 20.29 19.03 14.09
C GLN A 473 18.82 18.65 13.96
N LYS A 474 17.93 19.64 13.78
CA LYS A 474 16.52 19.36 13.49
C LYS A 474 16.35 18.61 12.17
N GLN A 475 17.06 19.01 11.12
CA GLN A 475 17.04 18.31 9.82
C GLN A 475 17.67 16.91 9.84
N LEU A 476 18.48 16.57 10.85
CA LEU A 476 19.11 15.26 11.02
C LEU A 476 18.37 14.36 12.02
N GLY A 477 17.57 14.96 12.91
CA GLY A 477 16.77 14.28 13.95
C GLY A 477 15.29 14.08 13.59
N ASP A 478 14.86 14.67 12.47
CA ASP A 478 13.76 14.18 11.63
C ASP A 478 14.32 13.12 10.66
#